data_AF-A0A965CPF9-F1
#
_entry.id   AF-A0A965CPF9-F1
#
_cell.length_a   1.000
_cell.length_b   1.000
_cell.length_c   1.000
_cell.angle_alpha   90.00
_cell.angle_beta   90.00
_cell.angle_gamma   90.00
#
_symmetry.space_group_name_H-M   'P 1'
#
loop_
_entity.id
_entity.type
_entity.pdbx_description
1 polymer ?
#
loop_
_entity_poly.entity_id
_entity_poly.type
_entity_poly.pdbx_seq_one_letter_code
_entity_poly.pdbx_strand_id
1 'polypeptide(L)'
;MNEQLGIMVCGHGSRDEGAVEEFQSVARGLRERIPQYPVEWGFLEFATPIIRDGLDELRKQGVNRVLAVPGMLFAAGHAKNDFGWGETCFSGVTFPLVEPGLEHAARLGFKRIVVFPYFLFTGILVQRIYDHTDLVAQRHPEIEFIKASYLNDHPLVLDTFAERVDEILEGRNLMNCQLCKYREQVLGFESEVGLPQESHHHHVEGIGTGSGHHHHHHGDHGHDHHHDHGHHPYPHADHPLGPKTLEDHS
;
A
#
# COMPACT_ATOMS: atom_id res chain seq x y z
N MET A 1 10.42 -27.53 4.00
CA MET A 1 9.16 -28.26 3.74
C MET A 1 8.87 -28.14 2.26
N ASN A 2 8.42 -29.19 1.59
CA ASN A 2 7.96 -29.05 0.21
C ASN A 2 6.72 -28.14 0.19
N GLU A 3 6.67 -27.22 -0.76
CA GLU A 3 5.52 -26.36 -0.98
C GLU A 3 4.35 -27.22 -1.49
N GLN A 4 3.21 -27.15 -0.79
CA GLN A 4 1.98 -27.83 -1.15
C GLN A 4 0.90 -26.78 -1.36
N LEU A 5 0.55 -26.58 -2.62
CA LEU A 5 -0.43 -25.60 -3.08
C LEU A 5 -1.85 -26.14 -2.92
N GLY A 6 -2.76 -25.30 -2.44
CA GLY A 6 -4.20 -25.55 -2.43
C GLY A 6 -4.98 -24.32 -2.89
N ILE A 7 -6.25 -24.50 -3.21
CA ILE A 7 -7.13 -23.46 -3.75
C ILE A 7 -8.29 -23.26 -2.80
N MET A 8 -8.56 -22.01 -2.48
CA MET A 8 -9.69 -21.59 -1.66
C MET A 8 -10.65 -20.73 -2.48
N VAL A 9 -11.80 -21.28 -2.86
CA VAL A 9 -12.85 -20.55 -3.58
C VAL A 9 -13.66 -19.74 -2.58
N CYS A 10 -13.56 -18.43 -2.67
CA CYS A 10 -14.10 -17.52 -1.66
C CYS A 10 -15.37 -16.82 -2.16
N GLY A 11 -16.51 -17.12 -1.55
CA GLY A 11 -17.78 -16.45 -1.83
C GLY A 11 -18.04 -15.34 -0.82
N HIS A 12 -18.82 -14.33 -1.21
CA HIS A 12 -19.36 -13.37 -0.25
C HIS A 12 -20.35 -14.08 0.71
N GLY A 13 -21.23 -14.89 0.11
CA GLY A 13 -22.29 -15.62 0.78
C GLY A 13 -23.65 -14.94 0.61
N SER A 14 -24.71 -15.71 0.83
CA SER A 14 -26.09 -15.30 0.55
C SER A 14 -27.01 -15.88 1.61
N ARG A 15 -28.11 -15.17 1.89
CA ARG A 15 -29.23 -15.72 2.69
C ARG A 15 -30.15 -16.62 1.85
N ASP A 16 -29.98 -16.63 0.54
CA ASP A 16 -30.68 -17.52 -0.38
C ASP A 16 -29.94 -18.87 -0.46
N GLU A 17 -30.57 -19.93 0.02
CA GLU A 17 -30.03 -21.29 0.01
C GLU A 17 -29.75 -21.80 -1.41
N GLY A 18 -30.57 -21.42 -2.39
CA GLY A 18 -30.35 -21.81 -3.80
C GLY A 18 -29.07 -21.21 -4.36
N ALA A 19 -28.81 -19.93 -4.07
CA ALA A 19 -27.56 -19.28 -4.46
C ALA A 19 -26.33 -19.90 -3.78
N VAL A 20 -26.47 -20.33 -2.52
CA VAL A 20 -25.40 -21.05 -1.80
C VAL A 20 -25.12 -22.41 -2.46
N GLU A 21 -26.17 -23.18 -2.80
CA GLU A 21 -26.03 -24.47 -3.48
C GLU A 21 -25.40 -24.35 -4.87
N GLU A 22 -25.80 -23.33 -5.65
CA GLU A 22 -25.23 -23.04 -6.97
C GLU A 22 -23.73 -22.71 -6.87
N PHE A 23 -23.35 -21.86 -5.91
CA PHE A 23 -21.94 -21.55 -5.65
C PHE A 23 -21.14 -22.80 -5.28
N GLN A 24 -21.67 -23.64 -4.39
CA GLN A 24 -21.03 -24.90 -4.00
C GLN A 24 -20.94 -25.87 -5.18
N SER A 25 -21.90 -25.86 -6.10
CA SER A 25 -21.86 -26.64 -7.34
C SER A 25 -20.70 -26.22 -8.24
N VAL A 26 -20.48 -24.90 -8.39
CA VAL A 26 -19.32 -24.36 -9.13
C VAL A 26 -18.00 -24.77 -8.47
N ALA A 27 -17.88 -24.64 -7.16
CA ALA A 27 -16.66 -25.01 -6.43
C ALA A 27 -16.35 -26.52 -6.52
N ARG A 28 -17.38 -27.38 -6.43
CA ARG A 28 -17.26 -28.82 -6.68
C ARG A 28 -16.83 -29.11 -8.12
N GLY A 29 -17.45 -28.45 -9.09
CA GLY A 29 -17.08 -28.59 -10.50
C GLY A 29 -15.65 -28.16 -10.80
N LEU A 30 -15.12 -27.17 -10.06
CA LEU A 30 -13.71 -26.79 -10.13
C LEU A 30 -12.81 -27.90 -9.58
N ARG A 31 -13.11 -28.42 -8.38
CA ARG A 31 -12.37 -29.53 -7.75
C ARG A 31 -12.22 -30.72 -8.69
N GLU A 32 -13.28 -31.08 -9.41
CA GLU A 32 -13.26 -32.18 -10.39
C GLU A 32 -12.37 -31.91 -11.61
N ARG A 33 -12.22 -30.65 -12.02
CA ARG A 33 -11.45 -30.25 -13.21
C ARG A 33 -9.96 -30.09 -12.95
N ILE A 34 -9.57 -29.82 -11.70
CA ILE A 34 -8.19 -29.64 -11.27
C ILE A 34 -7.83 -30.53 -10.06
N PRO A 35 -7.98 -31.86 -10.19
CA PRO A 35 -7.83 -32.80 -9.08
C PRO A 35 -6.41 -32.86 -8.50
N GLN A 36 -5.42 -32.29 -9.17
CA GLN A 36 -4.04 -32.19 -8.70
C GLN A 36 -3.87 -31.20 -7.53
N TYR A 37 -4.87 -30.35 -7.27
CA TYR A 37 -4.85 -29.40 -6.15
C TYR A 37 -6.01 -29.70 -5.18
N PRO A 38 -5.77 -29.70 -3.86
CA PRO A 38 -6.84 -29.53 -2.88
C PRO A 38 -7.65 -28.26 -3.19
N VAL A 39 -8.96 -28.40 -3.36
CA VAL A 39 -9.86 -27.26 -3.58
C VAL A 39 -10.89 -27.26 -2.48
N GLU A 40 -10.93 -26.21 -1.66
CA GLU A 40 -11.99 -25.95 -0.69
C GLU A 40 -12.72 -24.65 -1.02
N TRP A 41 -13.85 -24.42 -0.36
CA TRP A 41 -14.62 -23.20 -0.51
C TRP A 41 -15.19 -22.73 0.81
N GLY A 42 -15.60 -21.48 0.85
CA GLY A 42 -16.28 -20.91 2.00
C GLY A 42 -16.76 -19.49 1.73
N PHE A 43 -17.58 -19.01 2.65
CA PHE A 43 -18.22 -17.71 2.56
C PHE A 43 -17.64 -16.72 3.57
N LEU A 44 -17.62 -15.44 3.22
CA LEU A 44 -17.28 -14.37 4.15
C LEU A 44 -18.36 -14.20 5.21
N GLU A 45 -19.62 -14.25 4.79
CA GLU A 45 -20.77 -13.98 5.65
C GLU A 45 -22.06 -14.64 5.11
N PHE A 46 -23.13 -14.63 5.90
CA PHE A 46 -24.49 -15.12 5.59
C PHE A 46 -24.68 -16.62 5.25
N ALA A 47 -23.61 -17.37 4.96
CA ALA A 47 -23.67 -18.78 4.60
C ALA A 47 -22.52 -19.58 5.23
N THR A 48 -22.69 -20.90 5.29
CA THR A 48 -21.67 -21.85 5.77
C THR A 48 -21.35 -22.89 4.69
N PRO A 49 -20.12 -23.42 4.63
CA PRO A 49 -18.98 -23.18 5.53
C PRO A 49 -18.40 -21.77 5.39
N ILE A 50 -17.87 -21.19 6.47
CA ILE A 50 -17.17 -19.91 6.38
C ILE A 50 -15.77 -20.12 5.82
N ILE A 51 -15.12 -19.07 5.28
CA ILE A 51 -13.78 -19.18 4.68
C ILE A 51 -12.77 -19.83 5.62
N ARG A 52 -12.88 -19.57 6.93
CA ARG A 52 -12.03 -20.21 7.95
C ARG A 52 -12.11 -21.73 7.90
N ASP A 53 -13.32 -22.30 7.78
CA ASP A 53 -13.51 -23.75 7.80
C ASP A 53 -12.83 -24.40 6.58
N GLY A 54 -12.95 -23.78 5.40
CA GLY A 54 -12.27 -24.24 4.20
C GLY A 54 -10.75 -24.14 4.29
N LEU A 55 -10.22 -23.06 4.88
CA LEU A 55 -8.79 -22.92 5.15
C LEU A 55 -8.28 -23.98 6.15
N ASP A 56 -9.06 -24.31 7.18
CA ASP A 56 -8.72 -25.36 8.14
C ASP A 56 -8.69 -26.75 7.48
N GLU A 57 -9.58 -27.02 6.50
CA GLU A 57 -9.52 -28.27 5.73
C GLU A 57 -8.32 -28.33 4.78
N LEU A 58 -7.97 -27.23 4.11
CA LEU A 58 -6.73 -27.17 3.32
C LEU A 58 -5.51 -27.44 4.22
N ARG A 59 -5.48 -26.84 5.41
CA ARG A 59 -4.39 -27.04 6.39
C ARG A 59 -4.29 -28.51 6.83
N LYS A 60 -5.42 -29.17 7.11
CA LYS A 60 -5.43 -30.61 7.46
C LYS A 60 -4.90 -31.49 6.33
N GLN A 61 -5.06 -31.06 5.08
CA GLN A 61 -4.52 -31.73 3.89
C GLN A 61 -3.02 -31.45 3.65
N GLY A 62 -2.36 -30.69 4.53
CA GLY A 62 -0.93 -30.37 4.43
C GLY A 62 -0.61 -29.15 3.57
N VAL A 63 -1.64 -28.46 3.05
CA VAL A 63 -1.46 -27.24 2.24
C VAL A 63 -0.78 -26.16 3.07
N ASN A 64 0.31 -25.62 2.53
CA ASN A 64 1.09 -24.54 3.16
C ASN A 64 1.18 -23.28 2.29
N ARG A 65 0.62 -23.33 1.06
CA ARG A 65 0.38 -22.17 0.21
C ARG A 65 -1.03 -22.24 -0.37
N VAL A 66 -1.80 -21.17 -0.21
CA VAL A 66 -3.20 -21.12 -0.65
C VAL A 66 -3.37 -20.06 -1.74
N LEU A 67 -4.00 -20.42 -2.85
CA LEU A 67 -4.53 -19.48 -3.83
C LEU A 67 -5.97 -19.15 -3.47
N ALA A 68 -6.20 -17.93 -2.98
CA ALA A 68 -7.56 -17.42 -2.77
C ALA A 68 -8.15 -17.00 -4.12
N VAL A 69 -9.20 -17.68 -4.56
CA VAL A 69 -9.90 -17.42 -5.82
C VAL A 69 -11.26 -16.81 -5.49
N PRO A 70 -11.48 -15.51 -5.77
CA PRO A 70 -12.79 -14.90 -5.63
C PRO A 70 -13.82 -15.62 -6.50
N GLY A 71 -14.89 -16.13 -5.90
CA GLY A 71 -15.97 -16.82 -6.60
C GLY A 71 -16.96 -15.85 -7.25
N MET A 72 -16.43 -14.95 -8.10
CA MET A 72 -17.18 -13.90 -8.77
C MET A 72 -16.68 -13.72 -10.21
N LEU A 73 -17.61 -13.54 -11.16
CA LEU A 73 -17.31 -13.45 -12.59
C LEU A 73 -16.80 -12.08 -13.03
N PHE A 74 -17.21 -11.02 -12.33
CA PHE A 74 -16.83 -9.64 -12.63
C PHE A 74 -16.34 -8.95 -11.38
N ALA A 75 -15.29 -8.13 -11.51
CA ALA A 75 -14.79 -7.26 -10.45
C ALA A 75 -15.79 -6.12 -10.16
N ALA A 76 -16.89 -6.42 -9.47
CA ALA A 76 -17.67 -5.40 -8.78
C ALA A 76 -16.93 -4.96 -7.50
N GLY A 77 -17.32 -3.83 -6.89
CA GLY A 77 -16.68 -3.29 -5.67
C GLY A 77 -16.47 -4.33 -4.55
N HIS A 78 -17.30 -5.38 -4.53
CA HIS A 78 -17.18 -6.58 -3.72
C HIS A 78 -15.79 -7.27 -3.78
N ALA A 79 -15.16 -7.42 -4.95
CA ALA A 79 -13.80 -8.02 -5.03
C ALA A 79 -12.75 -7.21 -4.27
N LYS A 80 -12.92 -5.89 -4.22
CA LYS A 80 -11.96 -4.96 -3.60
C LYS A 80 -12.25 -4.72 -2.12
N ASN A 81 -13.50 -4.88 -1.69
CA ASN A 81 -13.93 -4.53 -0.34
C ASN A 81 -14.23 -5.75 0.55
N ASP A 82 -14.56 -6.91 -0.03
CA ASP A 82 -15.06 -8.06 0.72
C ASP A 82 -13.91 -8.92 1.32
N PHE A 83 -12.71 -8.87 0.74
CA PHE A 83 -11.52 -9.59 1.24
C PHE A 83 -10.67 -8.80 2.24
N GLY A 84 -11.00 -7.53 2.45
CA GLY A 84 -10.27 -6.60 3.29
C GLY A 84 -10.41 -5.18 2.75
N TRP A 85 -10.68 -4.22 3.63
CA TRP A 85 -10.62 -2.81 3.30
C TRP A 85 -9.17 -2.32 3.40
N GLY A 86 -8.71 -1.58 2.41
CA GLY A 86 -7.39 -0.93 2.40
C GLY A 86 -7.53 0.55 2.10
N GLU A 87 -6.95 1.39 2.95
CA GLU A 87 -6.89 2.83 2.74
C GLU A 87 -5.42 3.27 2.70
N THR A 88 -5.08 4.10 1.72
CA THR A 88 -3.74 4.69 1.62
C THR A 88 -3.74 6.04 2.33
N CYS A 89 -2.85 6.19 3.31
CA CYS A 89 -2.61 7.45 3.99
C CYS A 89 -1.14 7.86 3.84
N PHE A 90 -0.86 9.15 4.00
CA PHE A 90 0.45 9.73 3.79
C PHE A 90 1.00 10.33 5.09
N SER A 91 2.30 10.12 5.36
CA SER A 91 2.97 10.65 6.56
C SER A 91 3.19 12.18 6.53
N GLY A 92 3.07 12.77 5.33
CA GLY A 92 3.20 14.19 5.04
C GLY A 92 3.08 14.41 3.52
N VAL A 93 3.08 15.67 3.09
CA VAL A 93 3.05 16.11 1.67
C VAL A 93 1.70 16.00 0.97
N THR A 94 0.92 14.94 1.17
CA THR A 94 -0.38 14.77 0.50
C THR A 94 -1.42 14.09 1.40
N PHE A 95 -2.62 13.86 0.87
CA PHE A 95 -3.82 13.46 1.61
C PHE A 95 -4.42 12.15 1.13
N PRO A 96 -5.08 11.39 2.03
CA PRO A 96 -5.34 11.70 3.45
C PRO A 96 -4.10 11.50 4.35
N LEU A 97 -4.00 12.27 5.44
CA LEU A 97 -2.95 12.08 6.44
C LEU A 97 -3.25 10.85 7.32
N VAL A 98 -2.20 10.28 7.95
CA VAL A 98 -2.29 9.06 8.77
C VAL A 98 -3.38 9.13 9.83
N GLU A 99 -3.35 10.15 10.70
CA GLU A 99 -4.32 10.24 11.80
C GLU A 99 -5.78 10.37 11.30
N PRO A 100 -6.13 11.31 10.39
CA PRO A 100 -7.47 11.37 9.81
C PRO A 100 -7.91 10.07 9.11
N GLY A 101 -7.00 9.40 8.41
CA GLY A 101 -7.30 8.12 7.75
C GLY A 101 -7.56 6.99 8.74
N LEU A 102 -6.80 6.91 9.83
CA LEU A 102 -7.05 5.95 10.91
C LEU A 102 -8.37 6.25 11.65
N GLU A 103 -8.70 7.52 11.88
CA GLU A 103 -9.99 7.94 12.43
C GLU A 103 -11.17 7.58 11.52
N HIS A 104 -10.98 7.70 10.21
CA HIS A 104 -11.95 7.24 9.24
C HIS A 104 -12.10 5.71 9.30
N ALA A 105 -10.99 4.97 9.26
CA ALA A 105 -10.99 3.51 9.33
C ALA A 105 -11.64 2.97 10.63
N ALA A 106 -11.43 3.63 11.77
CA ALA A 106 -12.06 3.27 13.04
C ALA A 106 -13.59 3.30 12.99
N ARG A 107 -14.18 4.19 12.17
CA ARG A 107 -15.64 4.32 12.01
C ARG A 107 -16.25 3.22 11.13
N LEU A 108 -15.44 2.42 10.45
CA LEU A 108 -15.90 1.36 9.54
C LEU A 108 -16.28 0.06 10.27
N GLY A 109 -16.07 -0.02 11.59
CA GLY A 109 -16.52 -1.13 12.42
C GLY A 109 -15.55 -2.33 12.49
N PHE A 110 -14.34 -2.21 11.95
CA PHE A 110 -13.32 -3.24 12.06
C PHE A 110 -12.86 -3.43 13.52
N LYS A 111 -12.70 -4.68 13.95
CA LYS A 111 -12.17 -5.02 15.29
C LYS A 111 -10.65 -5.02 15.36
N ARG A 112 -10.00 -5.02 14.20
CA ARG A 112 -8.55 -5.04 14.06
C ARG A 112 -8.16 -4.22 12.85
N ILE A 113 -7.20 -3.32 13.03
CA ILE A 113 -6.66 -2.47 11.96
C ILE A 113 -5.16 -2.70 11.92
N VAL A 114 -4.64 -3.13 10.76
CA VAL A 114 -3.20 -3.27 10.54
C VAL A 114 -2.66 -2.01 9.89
N VAL A 115 -1.70 -1.36 10.55
CA VAL A 115 -0.99 -0.20 10.03
C VAL A 115 0.34 -0.68 9.47
N PHE A 116 0.51 -0.58 8.15
CA PHE A 116 1.68 -1.07 7.43
C PHE A 116 2.42 0.08 6.73
N PRO A 117 3.55 0.55 7.28
CA PRO A 117 4.32 1.63 6.67
C PRO A 117 5.02 1.17 5.37
N TYR A 118 4.63 1.74 4.24
CA TYR A 118 5.24 1.45 2.93
C TYR A 118 6.56 2.23 2.73
N PHE A 119 7.55 1.96 3.58
CA PHE A 119 8.87 2.60 3.58
C PHE A 119 9.99 1.56 3.52
N LEU A 120 11.01 1.78 2.68
CA LEU A 120 12.20 0.91 2.63
C LEU A 120 13.10 1.09 3.86
N PHE A 121 13.15 2.30 4.41
CA PHE A 121 14.03 2.65 5.51
C PHE A 121 13.26 3.16 6.72
N THR A 122 13.84 2.96 7.89
CA THR A 122 13.35 3.58 9.14
C THR A 122 13.63 5.08 9.13
N GLY A 123 13.09 5.78 10.14
CA GLY A 123 13.35 7.18 10.40
C GLY A 123 12.17 7.87 11.05
N ILE A 124 12.26 9.20 11.14
CA ILE A 124 11.26 10.05 11.80
C ILE A 124 9.85 9.85 11.22
N LEU A 125 9.73 9.58 9.91
CA LEU A 125 8.42 9.38 9.27
C LEU A 125 7.74 8.09 9.72
N VAL A 126 8.49 6.99 9.83
CA VAL A 126 7.97 5.71 10.34
C VAL A 126 7.61 5.84 11.82
N GLN A 127 8.45 6.50 12.61
CA GLN A 127 8.14 6.79 14.02
C GLN A 127 6.84 7.57 14.15
N ARG A 128 6.68 8.64 13.37
CA ARG A 128 5.46 9.47 13.36
C ARG A 128 4.20 8.67 13.00
N ILE A 129 4.28 7.74 12.04
CA ILE A 129 3.15 6.87 11.70
C ILE A 129 2.72 6.04 12.92
N TYR A 130 3.69 5.46 13.64
CA TYR A 130 3.41 4.69 14.85
C TYR A 130 2.89 5.57 15.99
N ASP A 131 3.42 6.78 16.17
CA ASP A 131 2.94 7.71 17.18
C ASP A 131 1.48 8.11 16.92
N HIS A 132 1.11 8.45 15.68
CA HIS A 132 -0.30 8.70 15.32
C HIS A 132 -1.18 7.46 15.49
N THR A 133 -0.65 6.27 15.21
CA THR A 133 -1.37 5.01 15.46
C THR A 133 -1.68 4.84 16.93
N ASP A 134 -0.70 5.10 17.81
CA ASP A 134 -0.86 5.01 19.26
C ASP A 134 -1.85 6.06 19.78
N LEU A 135 -1.85 7.27 19.22
CA LEU A 135 -2.83 8.32 19.55
C LEU A 135 -4.27 7.90 19.19
N VAL A 136 -4.48 7.32 18.01
CA VAL A 136 -5.81 6.85 17.58
C VAL A 136 -6.22 5.62 18.39
N ALA A 137 -5.31 4.68 18.65
CA ALA A 137 -5.59 3.50 19.46
C ALA A 137 -6.06 3.85 20.89
N GLN A 138 -5.53 4.92 21.48
CA GLN A 138 -6.01 5.42 22.78
C GLN A 138 -7.45 5.93 22.74
N ARG A 139 -7.90 6.47 21.59
CA ARG A 139 -9.27 6.95 21.40
C ARG A 139 -10.28 5.84 21.09
N HIS A 140 -9.82 4.72 20.54
CA HIS A 140 -10.64 3.57 20.13
C HIS A 140 -10.15 2.27 20.77
N PRO A 141 -10.24 2.12 22.11
CA PRO A 141 -9.69 0.97 22.85
C PRO A 141 -10.36 -0.37 22.53
N GLU A 142 -11.52 -0.35 21.88
CA GLU A 142 -12.24 -1.53 21.39
C GLU A 142 -11.68 -2.12 20.09
N ILE A 143 -10.75 -1.41 19.43
CA ILE A 143 -10.10 -1.82 18.19
C ILE A 143 -8.65 -2.22 18.47
N GLU A 144 -8.25 -3.40 17.99
CA GLU A 144 -6.86 -3.83 18.04
C GLU A 144 -6.06 -3.20 16.89
N PHE A 145 -5.21 -2.22 17.20
CA PHE A 145 -4.27 -1.66 16.22
C PHE A 145 -2.97 -2.47 16.18
N ILE A 146 -2.65 -3.06 15.02
CA ILE A 146 -1.44 -3.84 14.79
C ILE A 146 -0.46 -3.01 13.96
N LYS A 147 0.65 -2.60 14.58
CA LYS A 147 1.75 -1.91 13.90
C LYS A 147 2.66 -2.92 13.22
N ALA A 148 2.52 -3.11 11.91
CA ALA A 148 3.40 -3.96 11.13
C ALA A 148 4.77 -3.29 10.92
N SER A 149 5.82 -4.08 10.69
CA SER A 149 7.12 -3.56 10.29
C SER A 149 7.03 -2.83 8.94
N TYR A 150 7.90 -1.84 8.72
CA TYR A 150 8.10 -1.26 7.39
C TYR A 150 8.77 -2.27 6.44
N LEU A 151 8.84 -1.96 5.14
CA LEU A 151 9.27 -2.91 4.09
C LEU A 151 10.67 -3.48 4.29
N ASN A 152 11.61 -2.67 4.77
CA ASN A 152 13.01 -3.04 5.03
C ASN A 152 13.66 -3.88 3.90
N ASP A 153 14.59 -4.76 4.26
CA ASP A 153 15.27 -5.72 3.41
C ASP A 153 14.50 -7.06 3.28
N HIS A 154 13.16 -7.01 3.37
CA HIS A 154 12.32 -8.20 3.24
C HIS A 154 12.67 -8.98 1.96
N PRO A 155 12.77 -10.32 1.99
CA PRO A 155 13.22 -11.11 0.83
C PRO A 155 12.47 -10.79 -0.47
N LEU A 156 11.15 -10.65 -0.42
CA LEU A 156 10.35 -10.27 -1.60
C LEU A 156 10.64 -8.86 -2.10
N VAL A 157 11.06 -7.93 -1.25
CA VAL A 157 11.53 -6.61 -1.70
C VAL A 157 12.83 -6.81 -2.47
N LEU A 158 13.80 -7.56 -1.92
CA LEU A 158 15.05 -7.86 -2.62
C LEU A 158 14.82 -8.56 -3.97
N ASP A 159 13.85 -9.48 -4.04
CA ASP A 159 13.45 -10.14 -5.29
C ASP A 159 12.98 -9.10 -6.32
N THR A 160 12.16 -8.11 -5.93
CA THR A 160 11.76 -7.04 -6.86
C THR A 160 12.93 -6.21 -7.36
N PHE A 161 13.95 -5.95 -6.53
CA PHE A 161 15.17 -5.26 -6.95
C PHE A 161 15.98 -6.13 -7.92
N ALA A 162 16.11 -7.43 -7.67
CA ALA A 162 16.78 -8.36 -8.58
C ALA A 162 16.07 -8.42 -9.94
N GLU A 163 14.73 -8.54 -9.94
CA GLU A 163 13.93 -8.49 -11.16
C GLU A 163 14.11 -7.18 -11.94
N ARG A 164 14.25 -6.04 -11.24
CA ARG A 164 14.56 -4.76 -11.91
C ARG A 164 15.92 -4.78 -12.60
N VAL A 165 16.94 -5.38 -11.97
CA VAL A 165 18.26 -5.51 -12.59
C VAL A 165 18.19 -6.34 -13.86
N ASP A 166 17.51 -7.49 -13.81
CA ASP A 166 17.36 -8.37 -14.97
C ASP A 166 16.60 -7.68 -16.11
N GLU A 167 15.53 -6.94 -15.80
CA GLU A 167 14.82 -6.17 -16.81
C GLU A 167 15.67 -5.09 -17.49
N ILE A 168 16.55 -4.43 -16.73
CA ILE A 168 17.48 -3.44 -17.29
C ILE A 168 18.44 -4.12 -18.26
N LEU A 169 19.01 -5.26 -17.86
CA LEU A 169 19.95 -6.01 -18.70
C LEU A 169 19.30 -6.53 -19.98
N GLU A 170 18.03 -6.92 -19.92
CA GLU A 170 17.26 -7.42 -21.07
C GLU A 170 16.58 -6.30 -21.89
N GLY A 171 16.72 -5.04 -21.49
CA GLY A 171 16.09 -3.90 -22.16
C GLY A 171 14.56 -3.85 -22.03
N ARG A 172 14.00 -4.59 -21.06
CA ARG A 172 12.56 -4.68 -20.76
C ARG A 172 12.18 -3.79 -19.58
N ASN A 173 12.76 -2.60 -19.43
CA ASN A 173 12.50 -1.73 -18.27
C ASN A 173 11.01 -1.32 -18.20
N LEU A 174 10.19 -2.16 -17.55
CA LEU A 174 8.76 -2.00 -17.35
C LEU A 174 8.58 -1.13 -16.11
N MET A 175 8.97 0.14 -16.22
CA MET A 175 8.53 1.14 -15.27
C MET A 175 7.00 1.15 -15.24
N ASN A 176 6.40 1.52 -14.11
CA ASN A 176 4.95 1.70 -13.93
C ASN A 176 4.38 2.90 -14.73
N CYS A 177 4.94 3.15 -15.92
CA CYS A 177 4.70 4.23 -16.86
C CYS A 177 3.24 4.47 -17.24
N GLN A 178 2.30 3.61 -16.82
CA GLN A 178 0.87 3.84 -16.98
C GLN A 178 0.39 5.15 -16.32
N LEU A 179 1.18 5.76 -15.42
CA LEU A 179 0.92 7.08 -14.84
C LEU A 179 2.11 8.04 -14.96
N CYS A 180 3.06 7.77 -15.85
CA CYS A 180 4.19 8.68 -16.06
C CYS A 180 3.73 9.85 -16.92
N LYS A 181 3.67 11.06 -16.35
CA LYS A 181 3.30 12.29 -17.08
C LYS A 181 4.13 12.59 -18.33
N TYR A 182 5.33 12.02 -18.42
CA TYR A 182 6.23 12.16 -19.57
C TYR A 182 5.94 11.17 -20.70
N ARG A 183 5.13 10.13 -20.48
CA ARG A 183 4.89 9.05 -21.48
C ARG A 183 3.42 8.77 -21.73
N GLU A 184 2.54 9.11 -20.79
CA GLU A 184 1.10 8.96 -20.89
C GLU A 184 0.43 10.30 -20.61
N GLN A 185 -0.72 10.56 -21.25
CA GLN A 185 -1.46 11.81 -21.03
C GLN A 185 -2.14 11.79 -19.66
N VAL A 186 -1.51 12.43 -18.68
CA VAL A 186 -2.11 12.67 -17.36
C VAL A 186 -2.78 14.04 -17.36
N LEU A 187 -4.04 14.10 -16.92
CA LEU A 187 -4.80 15.34 -16.82
C LEU A 187 -4.04 16.39 -16.00
N GLY A 188 -3.86 17.59 -16.55
CA GLY A 188 -3.11 18.69 -15.93
C GLY A 188 -1.60 18.70 -16.20
N PHE A 189 -1.09 17.72 -16.97
CA PHE A 189 0.31 17.62 -17.38
C PHE A 189 0.46 17.37 -18.89
N GLU A 190 -0.54 17.80 -19.68
CA GLU A 190 -0.62 17.53 -21.11
C GLU A 190 0.58 18.06 -21.90
N SER A 191 1.19 19.16 -21.45
CA SER A 191 2.37 19.76 -22.07
C SER A 191 3.69 19.03 -21.78
N GLU A 192 3.68 18.07 -20.85
CA GLU A 192 4.89 17.37 -20.41
C GLU A 192 5.09 16.01 -21.09
N VAL A 193 4.10 15.53 -21.85
CA VAL A 193 4.18 14.26 -22.59
C VAL A 193 5.25 14.35 -23.68
N GLY A 194 6.20 13.43 -23.65
CA GLY A 194 7.32 13.34 -24.59
C GLY A 194 8.55 14.17 -24.19
N LEU A 195 8.48 14.98 -23.12
CA LEU A 195 9.66 15.68 -22.61
C LEU A 195 10.63 14.70 -21.92
N PRO A 196 11.94 14.98 -21.95
CA PRO A 196 12.89 14.30 -21.09
C PRO A 196 12.44 14.39 -19.63
N GLN A 197 12.51 13.26 -18.91
CA GLN A 197 12.22 13.26 -17.48
C GLN A 197 13.31 14.05 -16.75
N GLU A 198 12.92 15.09 -16.03
CA GLU A 198 13.80 15.86 -15.15
C GLU A 198 13.48 15.51 -13.70
N SER A 199 14.53 15.39 -12.87
CA SER A 199 14.35 15.07 -11.45
C SER A 199 13.74 16.26 -10.71
N HIS A 200 12.56 16.07 -10.12
CA HIS A 200 11.98 17.06 -9.21
C HIS A 200 12.64 17.07 -7.82
N HIS A 201 13.62 16.18 -7.57
CA HIS A 201 14.32 16.05 -6.28
C HIS A 201 15.46 17.04 -6.10
N HIS A 202 15.38 18.27 -6.64
CA HIS A 202 16.31 19.33 -6.28
C HIS A 202 16.25 19.73 -4.78
N HIS A 203 15.29 19.18 -4.03
CA HIS A 203 14.97 19.58 -2.65
C HIS A 203 14.87 18.43 -1.64
N VAL A 204 15.31 17.21 -1.96
CA VAL A 204 15.45 16.17 -0.93
C VAL A 204 16.76 16.42 -0.18
N GLU A 205 16.73 17.33 0.78
CA GLU A 205 17.76 17.36 1.82
C GLU A 205 17.51 16.16 2.73
N GLY A 206 18.37 15.14 2.60
CA GLY A 206 18.48 14.12 3.63
C GLY A 206 18.91 14.80 4.93
N ILE A 207 18.25 14.46 6.03
CA ILE A 207 18.69 14.87 7.37
C ILE A 207 20.10 14.31 7.58
N GLY A 208 21.11 15.18 7.59
CA GLY A 208 22.51 14.81 7.82
C GLY A 208 23.53 15.38 6.81
N THR A 209 23.12 16.06 5.74
CA THR A 209 24.08 16.79 4.86
C THR A 209 24.29 18.25 5.27
N GLY A 210 23.63 18.71 6.34
CA GLY A 210 23.86 20.01 6.94
C GLY A 210 25.09 20.02 7.85
N SER A 211 26.29 20.06 7.27
CA SER A 211 27.44 20.87 7.74
C SER A 211 28.75 20.43 7.11
N GLY A 212 29.47 21.39 6.51
CA GLY A 212 30.94 21.37 6.58
C GLY A 212 31.67 21.49 5.25
N HIS A 213 31.61 22.64 4.59
CA HIS A 213 32.71 23.08 3.71
C HIS A 213 32.99 24.57 3.90
N HIS A 214 33.64 24.91 5.02
CA HIS A 214 34.42 26.14 5.13
C HIS A 214 35.69 25.98 4.29
N HIS A 215 35.65 26.39 3.02
CA HIS A 215 36.86 26.68 2.27
C HIS A 215 37.27 28.12 2.55
N HIS A 216 38.28 28.28 3.39
CA HIS A 216 39.03 29.53 3.50
C HIS A 216 39.73 29.82 2.17
N HIS A 217 39.29 30.87 1.47
CA HIS A 217 40.14 31.60 0.53
C HIS A 217 40.02 33.09 0.80
N HIS A 218 41.15 33.69 1.15
CA HIS A 218 41.38 35.13 1.16
C HIS A 218 41.13 35.70 -0.23
N GLY A 219 40.26 36.71 -0.33
CA GLY A 219 40.02 37.43 -1.57
C GLY A 219 38.75 38.28 -1.47
N ASP A 220 38.92 39.50 -1.01
CA ASP A 220 37.95 40.59 -1.02
C ASP A 220 37.39 40.81 -2.43
N HIS A 221 36.08 40.59 -2.64
CA HIS A 221 35.23 41.25 -3.65
C HIS A 221 33.76 40.90 -3.38
N GLY A 222 32.98 41.89 -2.94
CA GLY A 222 31.53 41.78 -2.76
C GLY A 222 30.81 41.73 -4.10
N HIS A 223 30.10 40.63 -4.34
CA HIS A 223 29.04 40.54 -5.34
C HIS A 223 27.78 40.00 -4.66
N ASP A 224 26.82 40.89 -4.41
CA ASP A 224 25.46 40.52 -4.03
C ASP A 224 24.79 39.86 -5.23
N HIS A 225 24.74 38.53 -5.21
CA HIS A 225 23.87 37.77 -6.11
C HIS A 225 22.50 37.62 -5.45
N HIS A 226 21.57 38.51 -5.81
CA HIS A 226 20.15 38.28 -5.60
C HIS A 226 19.72 37.10 -6.49
N HIS A 227 19.63 35.90 -5.89
CA HIS A 227 18.90 34.81 -6.50
C HIS A 227 17.42 34.98 -6.17
N ASP A 228 16.65 35.37 -7.17
CA ASP A 228 15.19 35.36 -7.11
C ASP A 228 14.73 33.89 -7.16
N HIS A 229 14.48 33.30 -5.99
CA HIS A 229 13.92 31.97 -5.87
C HIS A 229 12.40 32.05 -5.97
N GLY A 230 11.88 31.94 -7.19
CA GLY A 230 10.45 31.75 -7.42
C GLY A 230 10.00 30.40 -6.85
N HIS A 231 9.32 30.42 -5.70
CA HIS A 231 8.66 29.24 -5.15
C HIS A 231 7.37 28.98 -5.92
N HIS A 232 7.20 27.77 -6.46
CA HIS A 232 5.86 27.32 -6.83
C HIS A 232 5.05 27.09 -5.54
N PRO A 233 3.87 27.72 -5.39
CA PRO A 233 2.99 27.44 -4.26
C PRO A 233 2.63 25.96 -4.28
N TYR A 234 2.83 25.27 -3.16
CA TYR A 234 2.37 23.90 -3.01
C TYR A 234 0.84 23.86 -3.23
N PRO A 235 0.32 22.99 -4.10
CA PRO A 235 -1.12 22.80 -4.19
C PRO A 235 -1.63 22.39 -2.80
N HIS A 236 -2.58 23.14 -2.25
CA HIS A 236 -3.27 22.85 -0.98
C HIS A 236 -2.51 23.14 0.32
N ALA A 237 -1.49 24.01 0.32
CA ALA A 237 -0.83 24.46 1.56
C ALA A 237 -1.83 24.99 2.62
N ASP A 238 -2.93 25.60 2.17
CA ASP A 238 -3.96 26.19 3.04
C ASP A 238 -5.16 25.25 3.34
N HIS A 239 -5.06 23.96 3.02
CA HIS A 239 -6.15 23.02 3.29
C HIS A 239 -6.40 22.90 4.81
N PRO A 240 -7.66 22.83 5.30
CA PRO A 240 -7.94 22.77 6.74
C PRO A 240 -7.30 21.58 7.47
N LEU A 241 -6.99 20.50 6.73
CA LEU A 241 -6.26 19.32 7.21
C LEU A 241 -4.78 19.31 6.77
N GLY A 242 -4.29 20.41 6.17
CA GLY A 242 -2.91 20.68 5.72
C GLY A 242 -1.86 20.06 6.64
N PRO A 243 -0.72 19.59 6.11
CA PRO A 243 0.41 19.26 6.97
C PRO A 243 0.82 20.54 7.72
N LYS A 244 0.27 20.72 8.93
CA LYS A 244 0.80 21.64 9.91
C LYS A 244 2.05 20.96 10.46
N THR A 245 3.20 21.29 9.87
CA THR A 245 4.46 21.13 10.61
C THR A 245 4.25 21.83 11.94
N LEU A 246 4.35 21.06 13.02
CA LEU A 246 4.17 21.48 14.41
C LEU A 246 4.64 22.94 14.57
N GLU A 247 3.73 23.83 14.99
CA GLU A 247 4.13 25.15 15.49
C GLU A 247 5.06 24.89 16.68
N ASP A 248 6.33 25.25 16.50
CA ASP A 248 7.41 24.95 17.42
C ASP A 248 7.06 25.38 18.86
N HIS A 249 7.34 24.49 19.80
CA HIS A 249 7.55 24.87 21.18
C HIS A 249 8.68 25.90 21.26
N SER A 250 8.31 27.13 21.63
CA SER A 250 9.18 28.17 22.18
C SER A 250 8.50 28.76 23.41
#